data_AF-A0A973R0U6-F1
#
_entry.id   AF-A0A973R0U6-F1
#
_cell.length_a   1.000
_cell.length_b   1.000
_cell.length_c   1.000
_cell.angle_alpha   90.00
_cell.angle_beta   90.00
_cell.angle_gamma   90.00
#
_symmetry.space_group_name_H-M   'P 1'
#
loop_
_entity.id
_entity.type
_entity.pdbx_description
1 polymer ?
#
loop_
_entity_poly.entity_id
_entity_poly.type
_entity_poly.pdbx_seq_one_letter_code
_entity_poly.pdbx_strand_id
1 'polypeptide(L)'
;MDPRRLELIYDAVRTELDGLERHEIEQRACLARARWHAASTSPNANPDQQAVAGATAAAIGRVLIHLRRTWSDEYDAADHTARALAAERVAPETAATVRAAGHPVGAKVEVVGEERTGVVQQVLVSREEDGYYARWYVVHVAELQLCRAYGCDELETLEPAEQPLAPAQQHAAASFAALAERAERG
;
A
#
# COMPACT_ATOMS: atom_id res chain seq x y z
N MET A 1 19.62 -12.29 9.20
CA MET A 1 18.75 -11.17 9.64
C MET A 1 18.31 -11.45 11.06
N ASP A 2 18.22 -10.44 11.94
CA ASP A 2 17.57 -10.62 13.24
C ASP A 2 16.06 -10.81 13.02
N PRO A 3 15.47 -11.99 13.35
CA PRO A 3 14.04 -12.25 13.22
C PRO A 3 13.17 -11.18 13.89
N ARG A 4 13.69 -10.57 14.96
CA ARG A 4 13.01 -9.52 15.73
C ARG A 4 12.66 -8.29 14.90
N ARG A 5 13.42 -8.00 13.83
CA ARG A 5 13.16 -6.82 12.99
C ARG A 5 12.05 -7.03 11.96
N LEU A 6 11.77 -8.28 11.58
CA LEU A 6 10.59 -8.61 10.77
C LEU A 6 9.34 -8.66 11.64
N GLU A 7 9.45 -9.26 12.82
CA GLU A 7 8.40 -9.24 13.85
C GLU A 7 7.97 -7.79 14.13
N LEU A 8 8.90 -6.86 14.36
CA LEU A 8 8.59 -5.44 14.59
C LEU A 8 7.84 -4.73 13.43
N ILE A 9 8.04 -5.16 12.18
CA ILE A 9 7.35 -4.53 11.02
C ILE A 9 5.91 -5.03 10.92
N TYR A 10 5.66 -6.30 11.27
CA TYR A 10 4.34 -6.92 11.12
C TYR A 10 3.52 -6.93 12.40
N ASP A 11 4.16 -6.92 13.57
CA ASP A 11 3.50 -6.89 14.89
C ASP A 11 2.56 -5.71 15.04
N ALA A 12 2.84 -4.59 14.36
CA ALA A 12 1.99 -3.40 14.38
C ALA A 12 0.54 -3.68 13.93
N VAL A 13 0.31 -4.70 13.11
CA VAL A 13 -1.02 -5.02 12.55
C VAL A 13 -1.40 -6.50 12.64
N ARG A 14 -0.46 -7.36 13.03
CA ARG A 14 -0.60 -8.82 12.96
C ARG A 14 -1.86 -9.33 13.66
N THR A 15 -2.03 -9.01 14.94
CA THR A 15 -3.17 -9.49 15.74
C THR A 15 -4.50 -8.82 15.33
N GLU A 16 -4.44 -7.64 14.73
CA GLU A 16 -5.64 -6.89 14.34
C GLU A 16 -6.24 -7.40 13.04
N LEU A 17 -5.40 -7.92 12.14
CA LEU A 17 -5.79 -8.33 10.79
C LEU A 17 -6.02 -9.83 10.63
N ASP A 18 -5.51 -10.64 11.55
CA ASP A 18 -5.59 -12.11 11.47
C ASP A 18 -7.04 -12.60 11.37
N GLY A 19 -7.31 -13.50 10.42
CA GLY A 19 -8.63 -14.04 10.15
C GLY A 19 -9.62 -13.09 9.46
N LEU A 20 -9.19 -11.90 9.04
CA LEU A 20 -10.04 -11.00 8.28
C LEU A 20 -10.07 -11.35 6.80
N GLU A 21 -11.21 -11.03 6.19
CA GLU A 21 -11.36 -11.13 4.74
C GLU A 21 -10.61 -10.01 4.02
N ARG A 22 -10.21 -10.29 2.78
CA ARG A 22 -9.47 -9.37 1.90
C ARG A 22 -10.18 -8.03 1.82
N HIS A 23 -11.49 -8.01 1.64
CA HIS A 23 -12.26 -6.78 1.51
C HIS A 23 -12.16 -5.89 2.76
N GLU A 24 -12.17 -6.47 3.96
CA GLU A 24 -12.01 -5.72 5.21
C GLU A 24 -10.60 -5.12 5.31
N ILE A 25 -9.59 -5.87 4.87
CA ILE A 25 -8.20 -5.40 4.85
C ILE A 25 -8.02 -4.27 3.80
N GLU A 26 -8.68 -4.36 2.64
CA GLU A 26 -8.70 -3.31 1.61
C GLU A 26 -9.28 -1.99 2.18
N GLN A 27 -10.35 -2.07 2.98
CA GLN A 27 -10.92 -0.90 3.67
C GLN A 27 -9.97 -0.34 4.74
N ARG A 28 -9.39 -1.21 5.57
CA ARG A 28 -8.43 -0.79 6.62
C ARG A 28 -7.18 -0.16 6.04
N ALA A 29 -6.73 -0.62 4.88
CA ALA A 29 -5.62 0.00 4.16
C ALA A 29 -5.96 1.45 3.74
N CYS A 30 -7.17 1.73 3.28
CA CYS A 30 -7.62 3.11 3.02
C CYS A 30 -7.56 3.98 4.29
N LEU A 31 -8.10 3.48 5.41
CA LEU A 31 -8.10 4.22 6.67
C LEU A 31 -6.68 4.49 7.20
N ALA A 32 -5.81 3.48 7.16
CA ALA A 32 -4.43 3.63 7.59
C ALA A 32 -3.66 4.63 6.71
N ARG A 33 -3.92 4.63 5.39
CA ARG A 33 -3.33 5.61 4.46
C ARG A 33 -3.84 7.02 4.70
N ALA A 34 -5.15 7.18 4.95
CA ALA A 34 -5.75 8.46 5.31
C ALA A 34 -5.10 9.04 6.58
N ARG A 35 -4.96 8.21 7.62
CA ARG A 35 -4.31 8.58 8.89
C ARG A 35 -2.85 8.98 8.70
N TRP A 36 -2.10 8.19 7.93
CA TRP A 36 -0.70 8.51 7.64
C TRP A 36 -0.56 9.80 6.83
N HIS A 37 -1.42 10.02 5.83
CA HIS A 37 -1.45 11.26 5.07
C HIS A 37 -1.73 12.47 5.97
N ALA A 38 -2.79 12.41 6.78
CA ALA A 38 -3.13 13.48 7.72
C ALA A 38 -1.99 13.78 8.71
N ALA A 39 -1.36 12.74 9.25
CA ALA A 39 -0.19 12.89 10.12
C ALA A 39 1.05 13.44 9.39
N SER A 40 1.17 13.22 8.08
CA SER A 40 2.32 13.71 7.30
C SER A 40 2.15 15.13 6.78
N THR A 41 0.91 15.62 6.69
CA THR A 41 0.60 16.98 6.23
C THR A 41 0.28 17.95 7.36
N SER A 42 0.03 17.45 8.58
CA SER A 42 -0.27 18.31 9.72
C SER A 42 0.97 19.09 10.17
N PRO A 43 0.90 20.43 10.31
CA PRO A 43 2.03 21.25 10.73
C PRO A 43 2.44 20.99 12.18
N ASN A 44 1.57 20.37 12.98
CA ASN A 44 1.80 20.06 14.40
C ASN A 44 1.84 18.54 14.66
N ALA A 45 2.10 17.73 13.62
CA ALA A 45 2.15 16.28 13.78
C ALA A 45 3.25 15.86 14.76
N ASN A 46 2.90 15.03 15.73
CA ASN A 46 3.89 14.37 16.57
C ASN A 46 4.71 13.38 15.70
N PRO A 47 6.05 13.49 15.65
CA PRO A 47 6.90 12.60 14.86
C PRO A 47 6.69 11.11 15.15
N ASP A 48 6.44 10.74 16.42
CA ASP A 48 6.22 9.36 16.81
C ASP A 48 4.89 8.85 16.26
N GLN A 49 3.84 9.67 16.33
CA GLN A 49 2.53 9.33 15.76
C GLN A 49 2.60 9.19 14.23
N GLN A 50 3.35 10.06 13.57
CA GLN A 50 3.58 9.98 12.13
C GLN A 50 4.33 8.68 11.77
N ALA A 51 5.37 8.33 12.52
CA ALA A 51 6.14 7.12 12.29
C ALA A 51 5.29 5.85 12.48
N VAL A 52 4.48 5.80 13.55
CA VAL A 52 3.55 4.68 13.80
C VAL A 52 2.53 4.57 12.68
N ALA A 53 1.86 5.67 12.30
CA ALA A 53 0.87 5.66 11.22
C ALA A 53 1.49 5.20 9.88
N GLY A 54 2.71 5.64 9.58
CA GLY A 54 3.44 5.21 8.40
C GLY A 54 3.82 3.73 8.43
N ALA A 55 4.29 3.22 9.58
CA ALA A 55 4.61 1.82 9.77
C ALA A 55 3.37 0.93 9.62
N THR A 56 2.25 1.30 10.26
CA THR A 56 0.95 0.64 10.10
C THR A 56 0.53 0.60 8.63
N ALA A 57 0.46 1.75 7.96
CA ALA A 57 0.04 1.81 6.55
C ALA A 57 0.94 0.98 5.61
N ALA A 58 2.25 0.94 5.87
CA ALA A 58 3.19 0.11 5.12
C ALA A 58 2.99 -1.40 5.41
N ALA A 59 2.69 -1.77 6.66
CA ALA A 59 2.44 -3.15 7.06
C ALA A 59 1.15 -3.70 6.44
N ILE A 60 0.04 -2.95 6.50
CA ILE A 60 -1.22 -3.35 5.85
C ILE A 60 -1.02 -3.51 4.34
N GLY A 61 -0.28 -2.60 3.70
CA GLY A 61 0.00 -2.72 2.26
C GLY A 61 0.82 -3.97 1.91
N ARG A 62 1.72 -4.44 2.79
CA ARG A 62 2.41 -5.73 2.61
C ARG A 62 1.45 -6.91 2.71
N VAL A 63 0.49 -6.85 3.65
CA VAL A 63 -0.56 -7.86 3.78
C VAL A 63 -1.40 -7.94 2.51
N LEU A 64 -1.84 -6.81 1.95
CA LEU A 64 -2.59 -6.80 0.68
C LEU A 64 -1.81 -7.45 -0.46
N ILE A 65 -0.53 -7.14 -0.58
CA ILE A 65 0.35 -7.74 -1.59
C ILE A 65 0.47 -9.24 -1.37
N HIS A 66 0.63 -9.68 -0.12
CA HIS A 66 0.67 -11.09 0.22
C HIS A 66 -0.61 -11.81 -0.21
N LEU A 67 -1.79 -11.30 0.17
CA LEU A 67 -3.09 -11.85 -0.22
C LEU A 67 -3.26 -11.92 -1.74
N ARG A 68 -2.80 -10.89 -2.46
CA ARG A 68 -2.84 -10.88 -3.94
C ARG A 68 -1.94 -11.96 -4.52
N ARG A 69 -0.73 -12.12 -3.98
CA ARG A 69 0.27 -13.10 -4.45
C ARG A 69 -0.17 -14.53 -4.24
N THR A 70 -0.79 -14.82 -3.11
CA THR A 70 -1.25 -16.18 -2.75
C THR A 70 -2.66 -16.47 -3.23
N TRP A 71 -3.35 -15.47 -3.81
CA TRP A 71 -4.75 -15.55 -4.17
C TRP A 71 -5.66 -15.91 -2.99
N SER A 72 -5.25 -15.54 -1.78
CA SER A 72 -5.97 -15.83 -0.54
C SER A 72 -7.02 -14.77 -0.26
N ASP A 73 -8.25 -15.17 0.03
CA ASP A 73 -9.35 -14.26 0.38
C ASP A 73 -9.40 -13.95 1.88
N GLU A 74 -8.71 -14.72 2.72
CA GLU A 74 -8.58 -14.51 4.16
C GLU A 74 -7.09 -14.37 4.54
N TYR A 75 -6.80 -13.53 5.53
CA TYR A 75 -5.44 -13.32 6.00
C TYR A 75 -5.04 -14.29 7.12
N ASP A 76 -4.00 -15.07 6.83
CA ASP A 76 -3.28 -15.91 7.80
C ASP A 76 -1.95 -15.24 8.18
N ALA A 77 -1.87 -14.74 9.41
CA ALA A 77 -0.67 -14.10 9.92
C ALA A 77 0.54 -15.04 10.00
N ALA A 78 0.31 -16.33 10.27
CA ALA A 78 1.38 -17.32 10.41
C ALA A 78 1.97 -17.66 9.04
N ASP A 79 1.14 -17.90 8.02
CA ASP A 79 1.62 -18.13 6.63
C ASP A 79 2.37 -16.91 6.10
N HIS A 80 1.81 -15.70 6.26
CA HIS A 80 2.49 -14.48 5.82
C HIS A 80 3.84 -14.30 6.50
N THR A 81 3.92 -14.53 7.81
CA THR A 81 5.18 -14.43 8.57
C THR A 81 6.20 -15.46 8.08
N ALA A 82 5.78 -16.72 7.89
CA ALA A 82 6.65 -17.79 7.42
C ALA A 82 7.23 -17.45 6.04
N ARG A 83 6.40 -16.96 5.11
CA ARG A 83 6.85 -16.52 3.79
C ARG A 83 7.75 -15.30 3.84
N ALA A 84 7.45 -14.33 4.68
CA ALA A 84 8.29 -13.14 4.84
C ALA A 84 9.68 -13.47 5.40
N LEU A 85 9.79 -14.49 6.26
CA LEU A 85 11.06 -15.01 6.77
C LEU A 85 11.85 -15.78 5.70
N ALA A 86 11.15 -16.53 4.84
CA ALA A 86 11.76 -17.27 3.74
C ALA A 86 12.17 -16.39 2.55
N ALA A 87 11.52 -15.24 2.36
CA ALA A 87 11.78 -14.35 1.23
C ALA A 87 13.19 -13.76 1.25
N GLU A 88 13.86 -13.81 0.10
CA GLU A 88 15.15 -13.16 -0.06
C GLU A 88 15.01 -11.64 0.00
N ARG A 89 15.91 -11.00 0.74
CA ARG A 89 15.94 -9.54 0.82
C ARG A 89 16.51 -8.94 -0.45
N VAL A 90 15.76 -8.01 -1.02
CA VAL A 90 16.25 -7.14 -2.08
C VAL A 90 17.12 -6.05 -1.46
N ALA A 91 18.35 -5.90 -1.96
CA ALA A 91 19.26 -4.85 -1.51
C ALA A 91 18.65 -3.45 -1.78
N PRO A 92 18.83 -2.45 -0.89
CA PRO A 92 18.19 -1.14 -1.01
C PRO A 92 18.41 -0.45 -2.36
N GLU A 93 19.64 -0.52 -2.90
CA GLU A 93 20.05 0.04 -4.19
C GLU A 93 19.34 -0.64 -5.37
N THR A 94 19.23 -1.96 -5.35
CA THR A 94 18.48 -2.73 -6.34
C THR A 94 17.01 -2.41 -6.26
N ALA A 95 16.44 -2.37 -5.04
CA ALA A 95 15.04 -2.02 -4.83
C ALA A 95 14.75 -0.60 -5.31
N ALA A 96 15.66 0.37 -5.11
CA ALA A 96 15.51 1.72 -5.61
C ALA A 96 15.50 1.76 -7.15
N THR A 97 16.44 1.06 -7.79
CA THR A 97 16.53 0.96 -9.25
C THR A 97 15.27 0.33 -9.85
N VAL A 98 14.80 -0.78 -9.29
CA VAL A 98 13.60 -1.48 -9.75
C VAL A 98 12.36 -0.58 -9.58
N ARG A 99 12.19 0.08 -8.42
CA ARG A 99 11.08 1.03 -8.22
C ARG A 99 11.09 2.17 -9.24
N ALA A 100 12.27 2.73 -9.54
CA ALA A 100 12.42 3.85 -10.45
C ALA A 100 12.00 3.53 -11.89
N ALA A 101 12.06 2.26 -12.29
CA ALA A 101 11.63 1.81 -13.61
C ALA A 101 10.11 1.60 -13.73
N GLY A 102 9.34 1.79 -12.65
CA GLY A 102 7.89 1.52 -12.61
C GLY A 102 7.07 2.77 -12.26
N HIS A 103 5.83 2.57 -11.80
CA HIS A 103 4.98 3.69 -11.40
C HIS A 103 5.40 4.23 -10.02
N PRO A 104 5.73 5.52 -9.89
CA PRO A 104 6.05 6.09 -8.58
C PRO A 104 4.81 6.19 -7.69
N VAL A 105 5.01 6.29 -6.37
CA VAL A 105 3.94 6.66 -5.43
C VAL A 105 3.35 8.01 -5.84
N GLY A 106 2.02 8.11 -5.88
CA GLY A 106 1.26 9.27 -6.36
C GLY A 106 0.92 9.23 -7.84
N ALA A 107 1.47 8.29 -8.63
CA ALA A 107 1.10 8.13 -10.03
C ALA A 107 -0.38 7.72 -10.16
N LYS A 108 -1.04 8.32 -11.16
CA LYS A 108 -2.36 7.87 -11.63
C LYS A 108 -2.15 6.71 -12.61
N VAL A 109 -2.92 5.65 -12.42
CA VAL A 109 -2.83 4.43 -13.22
C VAL A 109 -4.23 3.96 -13.62
N GLU A 110 -4.32 3.34 -14.78
CA GLU A 110 -5.46 2.50 -15.16
C GLU A 110 -5.17 1.06 -14.73
N VAL A 111 -6.21 0.37 -14.27
CA VAL A 111 -6.13 -1.05 -13.93
C VAL A 111 -6.53 -1.87 -15.16
N VAL A 112 -5.62 -2.70 -15.65
CA VAL A 112 -5.85 -3.50 -16.87
C VAL A 112 -7.03 -4.44 -16.64
N GLY A 113 -8.01 -4.39 -17.56
CA GLY A 113 -9.21 -5.22 -17.48
C GLY A 113 -10.28 -4.71 -16.51
N GLU A 114 -10.06 -3.57 -15.84
CA GLU A 114 -11.08 -2.86 -15.07
C GLU A 114 -11.33 -1.48 -15.71
N GLU A 115 -12.58 -1.04 -15.82
CA GLU A 115 -12.91 0.35 -16.20
C GLU A 115 -12.69 1.31 -15.02
N ARG A 116 -11.49 1.26 -14.42
CA ARG A 116 -11.18 1.97 -13.17
C ARG A 116 -9.78 2.56 -13.20
N THR A 117 -9.68 3.70 -12.55
CA THR A 117 -8.41 4.39 -12.34
C THR A 117 -8.05 4.36 -10.86
N GLY A 118 -6.78 4.55 -10.55
CA GLY A 118 -6.33 4.61 -9.17
C GLY A 118 -5.06 5.40 -9.00
N VAL A 119 -4.68 5.60 -7.74
CA VAL A 119 -3.45 6.29 -7.36
C VAL A 119 -2.55 5.35 -6.59
N VAL A 120 -1.30 5.19 -7.04
CA VAL A 120 -0.31 4.36 -6.37
C VAL A 120 0.01 4.93 -4.98
N GLN A 121 -0.23 4.14 -3.94
CA GLN A 121 0.01 4.51 -2.53
C GLN A 121 1.30 3.89 -1.98
N GLN A 122 1.68 2.72 -2.50
CA GLN A 122 2.86 1.98 -2.05
C GLN A 122 3.44 1.17 -3.20
N VAL A 123 4.76 1.04 -3.20
CA VAL A 123 5.50 0.13 -4.08
C VAL A 123 6.40 -0.77 -3.25
N LEU A 124 6.26 -2.08 -3.43
CA LEU A 124 7.13 -3.10 -2.86
C LEU A 124 7.90 -3.79 -3.99
N VAL A 125 9.17 -4.07 -3.72
CA VAL A 125 10.01 -4.88 -4.62
C VAL A 125 10.31 -6.18 -3.90
N SER A 126 10.06 -7.29 -4.58
CA SER A 126 10.42 -8.63 -4.13
C SER A 126 11.23 -9.33 -5.20
N ARG A 127 12.03 -10.31 -4.76
CA ARG A 127 12.59 -11.32 -5.65
C ARG A 127 11.57 -12.45 -5.76
N GLU A 128 11.29 -12.88 -6.98
CA GLU A 128 10.36 -13.98 -7.26
C GLU A 128 11.11 -15.30 -7.46
N GLU A 129 10.36 -16.41 -7.51
CA GLU A 129 10.92 -17.77 -7.57
C GLU A 129 11.72 -18.02 -8.86
N ASP A 130 11.38 -17.31 -9.94
CA ASP A 130 12.09 -17.33 -11.22
C ASP A 130 13.44 -16.58 -11.17
N GLY A 131 13.78 -15.98 -10.02
CA GLY A 131 15.02 -15.26 -9.78
C GLY A 131 14.99 -13.80 -10.19
N TYR A 132 13.92 -13.32 -10.83
CA TYR A 132 13.74 -11.93 -11.25
C TYR A 132 13.13 -11.07 -10.13
N TYR A 133 13.21 -9.74 -10.31
CA TYR A 133 12.59 -8.78 -9.40
C TYR A 133 11.21 -8.37 -9.92
N ALA A 134 10.20 -8.49 -9.06
CA ALA A 134 8.86 -8.00 -9.33
C ALA A 134 8.58 -6.71 -8.55
N ARG A 135 7.65 -5.92 -9.11
CA ARG A 135 7.06 -4.75 -8.45
C ARG A 135 5.63 -5.05 -8.12
N TRP A 136 5.28 -4.81 -6.87
CA TRP A 136 3.93 -4.91 -6.36
C TRP A 136 3.47 -3.54 -5.91
N TYR A 137 2.25 -3.20 -6.28
CA TYR A 137 1.65 -1.90 -6.03
C TYR A 137 0.49 -2.05 -5.07
N VAL A 138 0.31 -1.08 -4.19
CA VAL A 138 -0.98 -0.84 -3.53
C VAL A 138 -1.56 0.42 -4.14
N VAL A 139 -2.76 0.33 -4.69
CA VAL A 139 -3.43 1.38 -5.43
C VAL A 139 -4.73 1.71 -4.72
N HIS A 140 -4.95 3.00 -4.46
CA HIS A 140 -6.24 3.49 -4.00
C HIS A 140 -7.15 3.70 -5.20
N VAL A 141 -8.27 2.99 -5.24
CA VAL A 141 -9.30 3.09 -6.28
C VAL A 141 -10.44 3.92 -5.71
N ALA A 142 -10.52 5.19 -6.11
CA ALA A 142 -11.39 6.17 -5.47
C ALA A 142 -12.88 5.84 -5.64
N GLU A 143 -13.28 5.28 -6.78
CA GLU A 143 -14.66 4.90 -7.08
C GLU A 143 -15.15 3.79 -6.15
N LEU A 144 -14.23 2.96 -5.65
CA LEU A 144 -14.54 1.87 -4.72
C LEU A 144 -14.30 2.25 -3.25
N GLN A 145 -13.56 3.34 -2.99
CA GLN A 145 -13.09 3.72 -1.65
C GLN A 145 -12.27 2.60 -0.99
N LEU A 146 -11.45 1.90 -1.78
CA LEU A 146 -10.64 0.76 -1.33
C LEU A 146 -9.19 0.88 -1.82
N CYS A 147 -8.28 0.30 -1.05
CA CYS A 147 -6.89 0.10 -1.43
C CYS A 147 -6.71 -1.35 -1.84
N ARG A 148 -6.25 -1.60 -3.07
CA ARG A 148 -6.02 -2.95 -3.61
C ARG A 148 -4.58 -3.17 -4.04
N ALA A 149 -4.14 -4.42 -4.01
CA ALA A 149 -2.83 -4.80 -4.48
C ALA A 149 -2.85 -5.29 -5.93
N TYR A 150 -1.84 -4.90 -6.68
CA TYR A 150 -1.69 -5.22 -8.10
C TYR A 150 -0.25 -5.59 -8.43
N GLY A 151 -0.08 -6.53 -9.37
CA GLY A 151 1.16 -6.81 -10.07
C GLY A 151 1.51 -5.70 -11.06
N CYS A 152 2.74 -5.76 -11.59
CA CYS A 152 3.24 -4.70 -12.47
C CYS A 152 2.72 -4.73 -13.90
N ASP A 153 2.19 -5.87 -14.32
CA ASP A 153 1.53 -6.13 -15.58
C ASP A 153 0.03 -5.78 -15.56
N GLU A 154 -0.50 -5.44 -14.37
CA GLU A 154 -1.91 -5.13 -14.17
C GLU A 154 -2.20 -3.62 -14.19
N LEU A 155 -1.17 -2.78 -14.37
CA LEU A 155 -1.29 -1.33 -14.33
C LEU A 155 -0.73 -0.69 -15.60
N GLU A 156 -1.45 0.28 -16.13
CA GLU A 156 -1.00 1.14 -17.21
C GLU A 156 -0.89 2.59 -16.73
N THR A 157 0.11 3.32 -17.25
CA THR A 157 0.24 4.75 -16.95
C THR A 157 -0.86 5.49 -17.68
N LEU A 158 -1.66 6.25 -16.93
CA LEU A 158 -2.44 7.32 -17.53
C LEU A 158 -1.48 8.40 -18.00
N GLU A 159 -1.23 8.45 -19.31
CA GLU A 159 -0.60 9.62 -19.94
C GLU A 159 -1.33 10.87 -19.40
N PRO A 160 -0.61 11.91 -18.94
CA PRO A 160 -1.27 13.12 -18.50
C PRO A 160 -2.08 13.66 -19.68
N ALA A 161 -3.42 13.56 -19.60
CA ALA A 161 -4.29 14.24 -20.52
C ALA A 161 -3.83 15.70 -20.59
N GLU A 162 -3.59 16.22 -21.79
CA GLU A 162 -3.26 17.62 -22.01
C GLU A 162 -4.41 18.50 -21.47
N GLN A 163 -4.40 18.83 -20.18
CA GLN A 163 -5.30 19.78 -19.54
C GLN A 163 -4.73 20.25 -18.19
N PRO A 164 -4.97 21.52 -17.80
CA PRO A 164 -4.03 22.34 -17.06
C PRO A 164 -3.86 21.94 -15.60
N LEU A 165 -2.64 22.18 -15.10
CA LEU A 165 -2.17 22.01 -13.73
C LEU A 165 -3.12 22.62 -12.69
N ALA A 166 -4.05 21.83 -12.18
CA ALA A 166 -4.50 21.97 -10.79
C ALA A 166 -3.69 20.99 -9.94
N PRO A 167 -3.09 21.41 -8.81
CA PRO A 167 -2.16 20.57 -8.07
C PRO A 167 -2.88 19.33 -7.51
N ALA A 168 -2.47 18.16 -8.00
CA ALA A 168 -3.01 16.83 -7.69
C ALA A 168 -3.04 16.49 -6.18
N GLN A 169 -2.34 17.26 -5.34
CA GLN A 169 -2.39 17.17 -3.88
C GLN A 169 -3.78 17.48 -3.31
N GLN A 170 -4.62 18.25 -4.01
CA GLN A 170 -5.91 18.71 -3.48
C GLN A 170 -7.02 17.64 -3.55
N HIS A 171 -7.03 16.79 -4.57
CA HIS A 171 -8.09 15.78 -4.74
C HIS A 171 -7.90 14.56 -3.82
N ALA A 172 -6.67 14.06 -3.67
CA ALA A 172 -6.38 12.99 -2.72
C ALA A 172 -6.60 13.45 -1.27
N ALA A 173 -6.17 14.67 -0.94
CA ALA A 173 -6.40 15.25 0.39
C ALA A 173 -7.89 15.44 0.69
N ALA A 174 -8.70 15.85 -0.30
CA ALA A 174 -10.15 16.02 -0.11
C ALA A 174 -10.89 14.69 0.16
N SER A 175 -10.57 13.63 -0.58
CA SER A 175 -11.18 12.30 -0.35
C SER A 175 -10.76 11.69 0.99
N PHE A 176 -9.49 11.86 1.39
CA PHE A 176 -9.01 11.35 2.68
C PHE A 176 -9.49 12.18 3.87
N ALA A 177 -9.62 13.50 3.75
CA ALA A 177 -10.18 14.35 4.80
C ALA A 177 -11.65 14.01 5.07
N ALA A 178 -12.45 13.78 4.03
CA ALA A 178 -13.85 13.40 4.17
C ALA A 178 -14.05 12.02 4.84
N LEU A 179 -13.14 11.06 4.60
CA LEU A 179 -13.14 9.75 5.26
C LEU A 179 -12.71 9.86 6.74
N ALA A 180 -11.70 10.67 7.05
CA ALA A 180 -11.22 10.89 8.41
C ALA A 180 -12.29 11.53 9.31
N GLU A 181 -12.96 12.58 8.82
CA GLU A 181 -14.04 13.24 9.57
C GLU A 181 -15.23 12.31 9.87
N ARG A 182 -15.46 11.32 9.01
CA ARG A 182 -16.55 10.34 9.20
C ARG A 182 -16.18 9.26 10.21
N ALA A 183 -14.91 8.90 10.30
CA ALA A 183 -14.38 7.93 11.26
C ALA A 183 -14.28 8.49 12.70
N GLU A 184 -14.18 9.81 12.86
CA GLU A 184 -14.12 10.47 14.17
C GLU A 184 -15.50 10.77 14.79
N ARG A 185 -16.59 10.61 14.01
CA ARG A 185 -17.97 10.90 14.43
C ARG A 185 -18.82 9.66 14.72
N GLY A 186 -18.27 8.46 14.57
CA GLY A 186 -18.89 7.19 14.94
C GLY A 186 -18.18 6.57 16.13
#